data_AF-A0AA47GTT5-F1
#
_entry.id   AF-A0AA47GTT5-F1
#
_cell.length_a   1.000
_cell.length_b   1.000
_cell.length_c   1.000
_cell.angle_alpha   90.00
_cell.angle_beta   90.00
_cell.angle_gamma   90.00
#
_symmetry.space_group_name_H-M   'P 1'
#
loop_
_entity.id
_entity.type
_entity.pdbx_description
1 polymer ?
#
loop_
_entity_poly.entity_id
_entity_poly.type
_entity_poly.pdbx_seq_one_letter_code
_entity_poly.pdbx_strand_id
1 'polypeptide(L)'
;MEKLYTYLRFLRNKLPRRDKSSVLNLDEDVELKYYRLQKISEGSIKLMAEEETPVYGAANVGTGQTEPVEKKLSKIIDILNERFKTDFTPADELFINSVQEDAVNDEKIRTAAKANKLVGFSYVFNKIIDNLFADRLEQNEALTEKFLNDKVFKKFVSDYMMKQVYKEILEKEVENHQEIRQ
;
A
#
# COMPACT_ATOMS: atom_id res chain seq x y z
N MET A 1 41.19 25.46 37.55
CA MET A 1 39.93 25.36 36.76
C MET A 1 40.11 25.66 35.26
N GLU A 2 41.29 26.05 34.76
CA GLU A 2 41.46 26.49 33.35
C GLU A 2 41.75 25.36 32.33
N LYS A 3 42.09 24.15 32.79
CA LYS A 3 42.42 23.02 31.91
C LYS A 3 41.21 22.45 31.16
N LEU A 4 40.04 22.39 31.83
CA LEU A 4 38.80 21.88 31.23
C LEU A 4 38.27 22.83 30.15
N TYR A 5 38.31 24.14 30.41
CA TYR A 5 37.89 25.16 29.44
C TYR A 5 38.74 25.13 28.17
N THR A 6 40.05 24.96 28.35
CA THR A 6 41.00 24.84 27.23
C THR A 6 40.73 23.57 26.41
N TYR A 7 40.49 22.44 27.07
CA TYR A 7 40.15 21.17 26.40
C TYR A 7 38.85 21.25 25.60
N LEU A 8 37.78 21.80 26.19
CA LEU A 8 36.48 21.98 25.53
C LEU A 8 36.57 22.91 24.30
N ARG A 9 37.42 23.95 24.36
CA ARG A 9 37.65 24.85 23.23
C ARG A 9 38.27 24.14 22.03
N PHE A 10 39.25 23.25 22.26
CA PHE A 10 39.88 22.49 21.18
C PHE A 10 39.00 21.35 20.68
N LEU A 11 38.22 20.70 21.55
CA LEU A 11 37.29 19.63 21.18
C LEU A 11 36.17 20.14 20.25
N ARG A 12 35.67 21.36 20.48
CA ARG A 12 34.64 21.98 19.63
C ARG A 12 35.07 22.13 18.15
N ASN A 13 36.36 22.30 17.90
CA ASN A 13 36.90 22.45 16.54
C ASN A 13 37.18 21.12 15.84
N LYS A 14 37.09 19.99 16.55
CA LYS A 14 37.33 18.63 16.02
C LYS A 14 36.05 17.82 15.85
N LEU A 15 34.91 18.33 16.31
CA LEU A 15 33.61 17.72 16.06
C LEU A 15 33.20 18.00 14.62
N PRO A 16 32.85 16.97 13.82
CA PRO A 16 32.33 17.18 12.48
C PRO A 16 31.09 18.08 12.57
N ARG A 17 31.07 19.15 11.78
CA ARG A 17 29.88 19.99 11.66
C ARG A 17 28.77 19.07 11.19
N ARG A 18 27.73 18.92 12.02
CA ARG A 18 26.46 18.37 11.56
C ARG A 18 25.97 19.35 10.49
N ASP A 19 26.17 19.00 9.23
CA ASP A 19 25.48 19.64 8.12
C ASP A 19 23.99 19.43 8.35
N LYS A 20 23.37 20.44 8.95
CA LYS A 20 21.93 20.69 8.84
C LYS A 20 21.67 21.24 7.44
N SER A 21 21.92 20.42 6.42
CA SER A 21 21.55 20.69 5.04
C SER A 21 21.57 19.38 4.25
N SER A 22 20.77 18.43 4.71
CA SER A 22 19.96 17.64 3.79
C SER A 22 18.64 17.40 4.50
N VAL A 23 17.81 18.45 4.50
CA VAL A 23 16.40 18.20 4.25
C VAL A 23 16.42 17.39 2.96
N LEU A 24 16.16 16.09 3.06
CA LEU A 24 15.97 15.21 1.92
C LEU A 24 14.86 15.86 1.10
N ASN A 25 15.24 16.62 0.09
CA ASN A 25 14.36 17.05 -0.98
C ASN A 25 13.99 15.76 -1.71
N LEU A 26 12.88 15.16 -1.30
CA LEU A 26 12.19 14.10 -2.04
C LEU A 26 11.28 14.75 -3.10
N ASP A 27 11.78 15.79 -3.77
CA ASP A 27 11.07 16.52 -4.85
C ASP A 27 11.56 16.12 -6.25
N GLU A 28 12.46 15.15 -6.38
CA GLU A 28 12.93 14.72 -7.70
C GLU A 28 12.48 13.27 -8.00
N ASP A 29 11.58 13.18 -8.97
CA ASP A 29 11.23 12.02 -9.80
C ASP A 29 10.28 10.95 -9.25
N VAL A 30 9.06 11.37 -8.91
CA VAL A 30 7.89 10.51 -9.14
C VAL A 30 6.81 11.30 -9.87
N GLU A 31 6.80 11.21 -11.21
CA GLU A 31 5.61 11.51 -12.00
C GLU A 31 4.50 10.51 -11.62
N LEU A 32 3.74 10.85 -10.59
CA LEU A 32 2.50 10.17 -10.24
C LEU A 32 1.50 10.46 -11.36
N LYS A 33 1.45 9.59 -12.36
CA LYS A 33 0.36 9.56 -13.34
C LYS A 33 -0.93 9.27 -12.58
N TYR A 34 -1.69 10.32 -12.31
CA TYR A 34 -3.00 10.25 -11.68
C TYR A 34 -3.93 9.38 -12.55
N TYR A 35 -4.29 8.19 -12.06
CA TYR A 35 -5.48 7.50 -12.57
C TYR A 35 -6.70 8.23 -12.01
N ARG A 36 -7.32 9.09 -12.82
CA ARG A 36 -8.64 9.63 -12.54
C ARG A 36 -9.66 8.53 -12.80
N LEU A 37 -10.35 8.06 -11.76
CA LEU A 37 -11.53 7.23 -11.92
C LEU A 37 -12.63 8.09 -12.57
N GLN A 38 -12.83 7.93 -13.87
CA GLN A 38 -14.05 8.41 -14.52
C GLN A 38 -15.16 7.40 -14.22
N LYS A 39 -16.21 7.86 -13.54
CA LYS A 39 -17.48 7.15 -13.35
C LYS A 39 -18.06 6.83 -14.73
N ILE A 40 -17.76 5.63 -15.23
CA ILE A 40 -18.33 5.10 -16.47
C ILE A 40 -19.60 4.33 -16.11
N SER A 41 -20.72 4.85 -16.58
CA SER A 41 -22.07 4.27 -16.48
C SER A 41 -22.86 4.59 -15.20
N GLU A 42 -23.82 5.48 -15.37
CA GLU A 42 -25.09 5.47 -14.64
C GLU A 42 -26.11 4.96 -15.67
N GLY A 43 -26.51 3.69 -15.57
CA GLY A 43 -27.37 3.04 -16.54
C GLY A 43 -28.34 2.12 -15.83
N SER A 44 -29.60 2.53 -15.75
CA SER A 44 -30.70 1.71 -15.23
C SER A 44 -30.87 0.47 -16.12
N ILE A 45 -30.53 -0.71 -15.60
CA ILE A 45 -30.82 -1.98 -16.28
C ILE A 45 -32.34 -2.19 -16.18
N LYS A 46 -33.07 -1.82 -17.25
CA LYS A 46 -34.45 -2.24 -17.44
C LYS A 46 -34.40 -3.58 -18.17
N LEU A 47 -34.63 -4.67 -17.44
CA LEU A 47 -34.87 -5.99 -18.01
C LEU A 47 -36.26 -5.98 -18.67
N MET A 48 -36.30 -5.94 -20.00
CA MET A 48 -37.43 -6.48 -20.76
C MET A 48 -36.97 -7.78 -21.41
N ALA A 49 -37.78 -8.82 -21.19
CA ALA A 49 -37.62 -10.15 -21.76
C ALA A 49 -38.19 -10.20 -23.19
N GLU A 50 -37.69 -11.17 -23.97
CA GLU A 50 -38.17 -11.67 -25.28
C GLU A 50 -37.84 -10.74 -26.48
N GLU A 51 -37.28 -11.18 -27.63
CA GLU A 51 -37.38 -12.44 -28.40
C GLU A 51 -36.10 -12.71 -29.23
N GLU A 52 -35.96 -13.94 -29.69
CA GLU A 52 -34.85 -14.52 -30.46
C GLU A 52 -34.73 -14.00 -31.91
N THR A 53 -33.51 -13.78 -32.41
CA THR A 53 -33.16 -14.00 -33.83
C THR A 53 -31.66 -14.31 -33.99
N PRO A 54 -31.26 -15.29 -34.82
CA PRO A 54 -29.85 -15.55 -35.11
C PRO A 54 -29.43 -14.80 -36.38
N VAL A 55 -28.39 -13.96 -36.30
CA VAL A 55 -27.78 -13.39 -37.51
C VAL A 55 -26.26 -13.57 -37.45
N TYR A 56 -25.78 -14.44 -38.33
CA TYR A 56 -24.36 -14.57 -38.66
C TYR A 56 -23.97 -13.49 -39.66
N GLY A 57 -22.89 -12.75 -39.38
CA GLY A 57 -22.31 -11.75 -40.27
C GLY A 57 -20.81 -11.63 -40.03
N ALA A 58 -20.03 -11.92 -41.06
CA ALA A 58 -18.60 -12.20 -41.02
C ALA A 58 -17.70 -10.99 -40.71
N ALA A 59 -16.56 -11.31 -40.09
CA ALA A 59 -15.24 -10.70 -40.22
C ALA A 59 -15.17 -9.18 -40.43
N ASN A 60 -14.72 -8.44 -39.41
CA ASN A 60 -13.52 -7.62 -39.52
C ASN A 60 -13.18 -6.88 -38.21
N VAL A 61 -11.92 -7.05 -37.81
CA VAL A 61 -11.06 -6.12 -37.07
C VAL A 61 -11.55 -5.66 -35.70
N GLY A 62 -10.95 -6.29 -34.69
CA GLY A 62 -10.96 -5.82 -33.33
C GLY A 62 -10.51 -6.94 -32.42
N THR A 63 -9.23 -7.33 -32.47
CA THR A 63 -8.59 -7.98 -31.32
C THR A 63 -8.47 -6.93 -30.21
N GLY A 64 -9.60 -6.41 -29.74
CA GLY A 64 -9.74 -6.04 -28.36
C GLY A 64 -9.61 -7.35 -27.63
N GLN A 65 -8.39 -7.67 -27.21
CA GLN A 65 -8.25 -8.39 -25.96
C GLN A 65 -9.03 -7.54 -24.96
N THR A 66 -10.29 -7.88 -24.75
CA THR A 66 -10.84 -7.84 -23.41
C THR A 66 -9.91 -8.75 -22.63
N GLU A 67 -8.78 -8.20 -22.17
CA GLU A 67 -8.16 -8.78 -21.00
C GLU A 67 -9.30 -8.85 -20.01
N PRO A 68 -9.73 -10.06 -19.61
CA PRO A 68 -10.74 -10.14 -18.58
C PRO A 68 -10.23 -9.28 -17.43
N VAL A 69 -11.10 -8.45 -16.89
CA VAL A 69 -10.83 -7.54 -15.78
C VAL A 69 -10.41 -8.30 -14.51
N GLU A 70 -10.31 -9.62 -14.59
CA GLU A 70 -9.35 -10.44 -13.85
C GLU A 70 -7.92 -10.20 -14.37
N LYS A 71 -7.35 -9.02 -14.08
CA LYS A 71 -5.90 -8.97 -13.87
C LYS A 71 -5.60 -10.10 -12.89
N LYS A 72 -4.94 -11.16 -13.35
CA LYS A 72 -4.41 -12.23 -12.51
C LYS A 72 -3.98 -11.59 -11.20
N LEU A 73 -4.68 -11.89 -10.11
CA LEU A 73 -4.29 -11.50 -8.77
C LEU A 73 -2.95 -12.19 -8.54
N SER A 74 -1.86 -11.56 -9.00
CA SER A 74 -0.52 -12.01 -8.70
C SER A 74 -0.44 -11.94 -7.20
N LYS A 75 -0.34 -13.11 -6.56
CA LYS A 75 -0.28 -13.20 -5.12
C LYS A 75 0.95 -12.41 -4.70
N ILE A 76 0.82 -11.56 -3.68
CA ILE A 76 1.95 -10.76 -3.21
C ILE A 76 3.17 -11.64 -2.94
N ILE A 77 2.95 -12.88 -2.46
CA ILE A 77 3.99 -13.88 -2.23
C ILE A 77 4.78 -14.27 -3.49
N ASP A 78 4.16 -14.36 -4.66
CA ASP A 78 4.85 -14.69 -5.92
C ASP A 78 5.87 -13.60 -6.25
N ILE A 79 5.44 -12.35 -6.12
CA ILE A 79 6.29 -11.17 -6.35
C ILE A 79 7.42 -11.11 -5.30
N LEU A 80 7.11 -11.43 -4.04
CA LEU A 80 8.10 -11.46 -2.98
C LEU A 80 9.15 -12.56 -3.23
N ASN A 81 8.73 -13.75 -3.62
CA ASN A 81 9.61 -14.88 -3.91
C ASN A 81 10.52 -14.60 -5.11
N GLU A 82 9.97 -14.08 -6.19
CA GLU A 82 10.76 -13.73 -7.38
C GLU A 82 11.81 -12.65 -7.08
N ARG A 83 11.40 -11.59 -6.36
CA ARG A 83 12.23 -10.40 -6.12
C ARG A 83 13.26 -10.59 -5.01
N PHE A 84 12.87 -11.26 -3.92
CA PHE A 84 13.70 -11.37 -2.72
C PHE A 84 14.28 -12.77 -2.50
N LYS A 85 14.09 -13.66 -3.50
CA LYS A 85 14.57 -15.05 -3.48
C LYS A 85 14.15 -15.75 -2.18
N THR A 86 12.86 -15.68 -1.91
CA THR A 86 12.21 -16.31 -0.75
C THR A 86 11.38 -17.50 -1.21
N ASP A 87 11.07 -18.35 -0.24
CA ASP A 87 10.22 -19.53 -0.43
C ASP A 87 8.92 -19.38 0.39
N PHE A 88 8.32 -18.18 0.37
CA PHE A 88 7.05 -17.93 1.05
C PHE A 88 5.93 -18.74 0.39
N THR A 89 5.04 -19.23 1.23
CA THR A 89 3.95 -20.14 0.90
C THR A 89 2.61 -19.40 0.91
N PRO A 90 1.52 -20.03 0.45
CA PRO A 90 0.18 -19.47 0.61
C PRO A 90 -0.23 -19.20 2.07
N ALA A 91 0.39 -19.85 3.06
CA ALA A 91 0.13 -19.55 4.48
C ALA A 91 0.67 -18.16 4.87
N ASP A 92 1.82 -17.78 4.29
CA ASP A 92 2.41 -16.45 4.46
C ASP A 92 1.55 -15.35 3.83
N GLU A 93 0.89 -15.67 2.72
CA GLU A 93 -0.10 -14.79 2.09
C GLU A 93 -1.29 -14.53 3.03
N LEU A 94 -1.82 -15.58 3.65
CA LEU A 94 -2.92 -15.46 4.63
C LEU A 94 -2.49 -14.63 5.83
N PHE A 95 -1.24 -14.74 6.27
CA PHE A 95 -0.68 -13.89 7.32
C PHE A 95 -0.64 -12.41 6.91
N ILE A 96 -0.16 -12.08 5.71
CA ILE A 96 -0.18 -10.70 5.21
C ILE A 96 -1.61 -10.16 5.15
N ASN A 97 -2.55 -10.98 4.67
CA ASN A 97 -3.96 -10.61 4.56
C ASN A 97 -4.60 -10.38 5.94
N SER A 98 -4.27 -11.19 6.95
CA SER A 98 -4.77 -10.97 8.32
C SER A 98 -4.24 -9.66 8.88
N VAL A 99 -2.93 -9.39 8.73
CA VAL A 99 -2.33 -8.11 9.15
C VAL A 99 -2.98 -6.91 8.43
N GLN A 100 -3.31 -7.06 7.15
CA GLN A 100 -4.05 -6.04 6.40
C GLN A 100 -5.44 -5.80 7.01
N GLU A 101 -6.20 -6.85 7.31
CA GLU A 101 -7.54 -6.74 7.88
C GLU A 101 -7.51 -6.02 9.24
N ASP A 102 -6.54 -6.34 10.10
CA ASP A 102 -6.38 -5.64 11.36
C ASP A 102 -6.01 -4.16 11.18
N ALA A 103 -5.17 -3.86 10.19
CA ALA A 103 -4.86 -2.47 9.85
C ALA A 103 -6.11 -1.71 9.36
N VAL A 104 -6.99 -2.35 8.58
CA VAL A 104 -8.25 -1.76 8.12
C VAL A 104 -9.21 -1.51 9.28
N ASN A 105 -9.20 -2.37 10.30
CA ASN A 105 -10.05 -2.25 11.48
C ASN A 105 -9.50 -1.30 12.55
N ASP A 106 -8.21 -0.96 12.53
CA ASP A 106 -7.60 -0.02 13.46
C ASP A 106 -8.18 1.40 13.33
N GLU A 107 -8.71 1.93 14.44
CA GLU A 107 -9.36 3.25 14.45
C GLU A 107 -8.42 4.40 14.06
N LYS A 108 -7.13 4.33 14.43
CA LYS A 108 -6.17 5.38 14.10
C LYS A 108 -5.86 5.37 12.61
N ILE A 109 -5.71 4.18 12.01
CA ILE A 109 -5.50 4.02 10.57
C ILE A 109 -6.74 4.51 9.81
N ARG A 110 -7.94 4.10 10.20
CA ARG A 110 -9.20 4.57 9.58
C ARG A 110 -9.35 6.08 9.65
N THR A 111 -9.14 6.66 10.83
CA THR A 111 -9.22 8.11 11.01
C THR A 111 -8.17 8.84 10.18
N ALA A 112 -6.93 8.33 10.15
CA ALA A 112 -5.87 8.90 9.34
C ALA A 112 -6.17 8.83 7.84
N ALA A 113 -6.73 7.72 7.36
CA ALA A 113 -7.10 7.54 5.95
C ALA A 113 -8.19 8.53 5.51
N LYS A 114 -9.18 8.78 6.38
CA LYS A 114 -10.28 9.73 6.10
C LYS A 114 -9.83 11.19 6.15
N ALA A 115 -8.96 11.52 7.10
CA ALA A 115 -8.52 12.90 7.30
C ALA A 115 -7.40 13.32 6.34
N ASN A 116 -6.69 12.39 5.70
CA ASN A 116 -5.48 12.68 4.95
C ASN A 116 -5.47 12.07 3.54
N LYS A 117 -4.78 12.75 2.63
CA LYS A 117 -4.33 12.15 1.37
C LYS A 117 -3.28 11.06 1.66
N LEU A 118 -3.04 10.19 0.68
CA LEU A 118 -2.11 9.04 0.80
C LEU A 118 -0.74 9.39 1.43
N VAL A 119 -0.17 10.55 1.08
CA VAL A 119 1.12 11.00 1.65
C VAL A 119 1.03 11.20 3.17
N GLY A 120 0.00 11.89 3.65
CA GLY A 120 -0.23 12.10 5.09
C GLY A 120 -0.55 10.80 5.82
N PHE A 121 -1.35 9.93 5.19
CA PHE A 121 -1.66 8.59 5.68
C PHE A 121 -0.40 7.73 5.86
N SER A 122 0.55 7.79 4.92
CA SER A 122 1.77 6.98 4.96
C SER A 122 2.58 7.15 6.25
N TYR A 123 2.63 8.37 6.80
CA TYR A 123 3.36 8.65 8.04
C TYR A 123 2.74 7.96 9.27
N VAL A 124 1.41 7.81 9.28
CA VAL A 124 0.69 7.13 10.37
C VAL A 124 0.81 5.62 10.17
N PHE A 125 0.56 5.14 8.95
CA PHE A 125 0.61 3.72 8.62
C PHE A 125 1.99 3.10 8.93
N ASN A 126 3.07 3.76 8.52
CA ASN A 126 4.44 3.28 8.75
C ASN A 126 4.82 3.20 10.24
N LYS A 127 4.13 3.91 11.14
CA LYS A 127 4.37 3.81 12.59
C LYS A 127 3.64 2.64 13.23
N ILE A 128 2.57 2.17 12.60
CA ILE A 128 1.68 1.13 13.15
C ILE A 128 2.04 -0.23 12.58
N ILE A 129 2.39 -0.30 11.29
CA ILE A 129 2.66 -1.55 10.60
C ILE A 129 3.79 -2.36 11.26
N ASP A 130 4.82 -1.70 11.80
CA ASP A 130 5.90 -2.37 12.52
C ASP A 130 5.41 -3.15 13.72
N ASN A 131 4.48 -2.56 14.48
CA ASN A 131 3.89 -3.21 15.65
C ASN A 131 2.97 -4.35 15.23
N LEU A 132 2.17 -4.17 14.17
CA LEU A 132 1.28 -5.23 13.68
C LEU A 132 2.04 -6.51 13.27
N PHE A 133 3.23 -6.35 12.69
CA PHE A 133 4.13 -7.47 12.40
C PHE A 133 4.80 -7.99 13.67
N ALA A 134 5.36 -7.12 14.51
CA ALA A 134 6.08 -7.51 15.72
C ALA A 134 5.19 -8.26 16.74
N ASP A 135 3.95 -7.82 16.92
CA ASP A 135 2.97 -8.43 17.83
C ASP A 135 2.58 -9.86 17.41
N ARG A 136 2.94 -10.27 16.18
CA ARG A 136 2.60 -11.57 15.58
C ARG A 136 3.81 -12.35 15.10
N LEU A 137 4.99 -12.04 15.63
CA LEU A 137 6.23 -12.74 15.30
C LEU A 137 6.09 -14.26 15.40
N GLU A 138 5.44 -14.77 16.46
CA GLU A 138 5.26 -16.20 16.68
C GLU A 138 4.36 -16.90 15.65
N GLN A 139 3.49 -16.15 14.95
CA GLN A 139 2.59 -16.71 13.94
C GLN A 139 3.30 -16.92 12.60
N ASN A 140 4.25 -16.04 12.28
CA ASN A 140 5.04 -16.14 11.06
C ASN A 140 6.42 -15.50 11.25
N GLU A 141 7.32 -16.28 11.85
CA GLU A 141 8.65 -15.82 12.24
C GLU A 141 9.49 -15.42 11.03
N ALA A 142 9.62 -16.30 10.03
CA ALA A 142 10.48 -16.05 8.88
C ALA A 142 10.09 -14.80 8.09
N LEU A 143 8.79 -14.58 7.86
CA LEU A 143 8.32 -13.40 7.15
C LEU A 143 8.49 -12.14 8.00
N THR A 144 8.15 -12.21 9.29
CA THR A 144 8.24 -11.08 10.21
C THR A 144 9.68 -10.66 10.47
N GLU A 145 10.59 -11.62 10.68
CA GLU A 145 12.02 -11.35 10.81
C GLU A 145 12.57 -10.67 9.56
N LYS A 146 12.22 -11.16 8.36
CA LYS A 146 12.64 -10.53 7.10
C LYS A 146 12.05 -9.13 6.97
N PHE A 147 10.79 -8.93 7.37
CA PHE A 147 10.14 -7.62 7.40
C PHE A 147 10.83 -6.63 8.34
N LEU A 148 11.25 -7.05 9.53
CA LEU A 148 11.87 -6.15 10.50
C LEU A 148 13.35 -5.87 10.19
N ASN A 149 14.07 -6.84 9.60
CA ASN A 149 15.51 -6.77 9.41
C ASN A 149 15.95 -6.26 8.01
N ASP A 150 15.15 -6.47 6.97
CA ASP A 150 15.46 -6.00 5.60
C ASP A 150 14.64 -4.75 5.27
N LYS A 151 15.32 -3.59 5.23
CA LYS A 151 14.70 -2.29 4.93
C LYS A 151 14.06 -2.22 3.54
N VAL A 152 14.62 -2.92 2.55
CA VAL A 152 14.11 -2.90 1.17
C VAL A 152 12.86 -3.76 1.08
N PHE A 153 12.90 -4.95 1.70
CA PHE A 153 11.74 -5.83 1.82
C PHE A 153 10.61 -5.13 2.58
N LYS A 154 10.93 -4.58 3.75
CA LYS A 154 10.02 -3.79 4.57
C LYS A 154 9.32 -2.71 3.78
N LYS A 155 10.09 -1.84 3.12
CA LYS A 155 9.53 -0.74 2.33
C LYS A 155 8.57 -1.25 1.26
N PHE A 156 8.93 -2.33 0.55
CA PHE A 156 8.07 -2.88 -0.48
C PHE A 156 6.76 -3.44 0.07
N VAL A 157 6.82 -4.23 1.15
CA VAL A 157 5.62 -4.80 1.79
C VAL A 157 4.76 -3.68 2.40
N SER A 158 5.36 -2.73 3.12
CA SER A 158 4.65 -1.59 3.68
C SER A 158 3.98 -0.73 2.60
N ASP A 159 4.67 -0.41 1.50
CA ASP A 159 4.10 0.37 0.40
C ASP A 159 2.95 -0.36 -0.30
N TYR A 160 3.06 -1.69 -0.45
CA TYR A 160 2.01 -2.53 -0.99
C TYR A 160 0.78 -2.52 -0.08
N MET A 161 0.95 -2.88 1.20
CA MET A 161 -0.16 -2.96 2.16
C MET A 161 -0.80 -1.61 2.40
N MET A 162 -0.02 -0.53 2.50
CA MET A 162 -0.52 0.83 2.68
C MET A 162 -1.52 1.21 1.59
N LYS A 163 -1.21 0.89 0.33
CA LYS A 163 -2.10 1.20 -0.81
C LYS A 163 -3.39 0.38 -0.74
N GLN A 164 -3.29 -0.90 -0.38
CA GLN A 164 -4.46 -1.77 -0.25
C GLN A 164 -5.36 -1.32 0.89
N VAL A 165 -4.81 -1.14 2.10
CA VAL A 165 -5.54 -0.66 3.28
C VAL A 165 -6.20 0.69 3.02
N TYR A 166 -5.48 1.64 2.42
CA TYR A 166 -6.03 2.96 2.10
C TYR A 166 -7.21 2.87 1.13
N LYS A 167 -7.06 2.07 0.06
CA LYS A 167 -8.11 1.86 -0.92
C LYS A 167 -9.34 1.22 -0.30
N GLU A 168 -9.14 0.15 0.48
CA GLU A 168 -10.21 -0.62 1.11
C GLU A 168 -11.02 0.22 2.12
N ILE A 169 -10.36 1.05 2.92
CA ILE A 169 -11.04 1.97 3.85
C ILE A 169 -11.92 2.97 3.11
N LEU A 170 -11.45 3.49 1.97
CA LEU A 170 -12.23 4.42 1.15
C LEU A 170 -13.40 3.74 0.46
N GLU A 171 -13.24 2.50 -0.02
CA GLU A 171 -14.32 1.72 -0.63
C GLU A 171 -15.43 1.41 0.39
N LYS A 172 -15.07 0.90 1.57
CA LYS A 172 -16.00 0.65 2.70
C LYS A 172 -16.74 1.93 3.13
N GLU A 173 -16.11 3.10 2.98
CA GLU A 173 -16.79 4.37 3.27
C GLU A 173 -17.81 4.77 2.22
N VAL A 174 -17.52 4.55 0.93
CA VAL A 174 -18.46 4.85 -0.17
C VAL A 174 -19.69 3.96 -0.07
N GLU A 175 -19.52 2.68 0.25
CA GLU A 175 -20.61 1.72 0.46
C GLU A 175 -21.52 2.14 1.62
N ASN A 176 -20.95 2.45 2.79
CA ASN A 176 -21.73 2.92 3.95
C ASN A 176 -22.54 4.19 3.67
N HIS A 177 -22.08 5.09 2.80
CA HIS A 177 -22.82 6.31 2.45
C HIS A 177 -23.97 6.05 1.45
N GLN A 178 -23.94 4.95 0.70
CA GLN A 178 -24.99 4.57 -0.23
C GLN A 178 -26.17 3.89 0.48
N GLU A 179 -25.91 3.14 1.55
CA GLU A 179 -26.96 2.47 2.35
C GLU A 179 -27.84 3.45 3.16
N ILE A 180 -27.30 4.60 3.56
CA ILE A 180 -28.04 5.61 4.37
C ILE A 180 -29.04 6.42 3.51
N ARG A 181 -29.04 6.26 2.19
CA ARG A 181 -29.93 6.97 1.26
C ARG A 181 -31.10 6.14 0.72
N GLN A 182 -31.28 4.91 1.21
CA GLN A 182 -32.48 4.09 0.96
C GLN A 182 -33.37 4.07 2.20
#